data_AF-A0A9E3WRR9-F1
#
_entry.id   AF-A0A9E3WRR9-F1
#
_cell.length_a   1.000
_cell.length_b   1.000
_cell.length_c   1.000
_cell.angle_alpha   90.00
_cell.angle_beta   90.00
_cell.angle_gamma   90.00
#
_symmetry.space_group_name_H-M   'P 1'
#
loop_
_entity.id
_entity.type
_entity.pdbx_description
1 polymer ?
#
loop_
_entity_poly.entity_id
_entity_poly.type
_entity_poly.pdbx_seq_one_letter_code
_entity_poly.pdbx_strand_id
1 'polypeptide(L)'
;HLMAQMLEPKAGETIYDPTCGTGGMLISCLAEVKRNGGDTRTIGLYGQELINITAAIARMNLVLHGVSDFDIRSGNTLHEPALVEGDRLKTFDVVLANPPYSIKKWNREAWQSDPWGRNFLGTPPQGRADYAFFQHILKSTDPQTGRCAILFPHGVLFRNEEAEMRTKLVEADLLECVLG
;
A
#
# COMPACT_ATOMS: atom_id res chain seq x y z
N HIS A 1 -2.98 -15.87 4.03
CA HIS A 1 -3.82 -14.69 4.25
C HIS A 1 -4.71 -14.50 3.03
N LEU A 2 -6.00 -14.22 3.22
CA LEU A 2 -6.96 -14.08 2.11
C LEU A 2 -6.50 -13.06 1.06
N MET A 3 -6.05 -11.87 1.49
CA MET A 3 -5.55 -10.83 0.56
C MET A 3 -4.39 -11.31 -0.32
N ALA A 4 -3.40 -12.02 0.27
CA ALA A 4 -2.28 -12.56 -0.49
C ALA A 4 -2.72 -13.62 -1.50
N GLN A 5 -3.71 -14.45 -1.14
CA GLN A 5 -4.28 -15.44 -2.06
C GLN A 5 -5.02 -14.77 -3.22
N MET A 6 -5.82 -13.74 -2.95
CA MET A 6 -6.54 -12.99 -3.99
C MET A 6 -5.60 -12.28 -4.96
N LEU A 7 -4.47 -11.79 -4.46
CA LEU A 7 -3.48 -11.11 -5.29
C LEU A 7 -2.58 -12.09 -6.03
N GLU A 8 -2.60 -13.40 -5.76
CA GLU A 8 -1.79 -14.41 -6.47
C GLU A 8 -0.37 -13.94 -6.85
N PRO A 9 0.47 -13.47 -5.90
CA PRO A 9 1.81 -12.98 -6.21
C PRO A 9 2.66 -14.07 -6.85
N LYS A 10 3.52 -13.67 -7.79
CA LYS A 10 4.35 -14.56 -8.61
C LYS A 10 5.84 -14.32 -8.36
N ALA A 11 6.64 -15.32 -8.70
CA ALA A 11 8.09 -15.18 -8.75
C ALA A 11 8.48 -14.07 -9.74
N GLY A 12 9.47 -13.26 -9.40
CA GLY A 12 9.92 -12.11 -10.18
C GLY A 12 9.15 -10.80 -9.94
N GLU A 13 8.01 -10.84 -9.23
CA GLU A 13 7.23 -9.63 -8.93
C GLU A 13 7.81 -8.84 -7.75
N THR A 14 7.56 -7.54 -7.77
CA THR A 14 7.82 -6.62 -6.68
C THR A 14 6.56 -6.39 -5.86
N ILE A 15 6.68 -6.47 -4.53
CA ILE A 15 5.55 -6.40 -3.60
C ILE A 15 5.77 -5.29 -2.60
N TYR A 16 4.79 -4.41 -2.44
CA TYR A 16 4.87 -3.24 -1.56
C TYR A 16 3.75 -3.17 -0.53
N ASP A 17 4.12 -2.81 0.70
CA ASP A 17 3.19 -2.44 1.77
C ASP A 17 3.56 -1.06 2.36
N PRO A 18 2.78 0.01 2.10
CA PRO A 18 3.07 1.37 2.56
C PRO A 18 2.88 1.57 4.05
N THR A 19 2.39 0.58 4.79
CA THR A 19 2.10 0.63 6.23
C THR A 19 2.44 -0.73 6.84
N CYS A 20 3.67 -1.19 6.59
CA CYS A 20 3.98 -2.62 6.67
C CYS A 20 3.94 -3.20 8.09
N GLY A 21 3.90 -2.37 9.13
CA GLY A 21 3.95 -2.84 10.51
C GLY A 21 5.18 -3.73 10.70
N THR A 22 4.96 -4.95 11.20
CA THR A 22 6.01 -5.97 11.41
C THR A 22 6.29 -6.83 10.16
N GLY A 23 5.76 -6.47 8.98
CA GLY A 23 6.00 -7.17 7.71
C GLY A 23 5.15 -8.43 7.49
N GLY A 24 4.13 -8.68 8.32
CA GLY A 24 3.35 -9.93 8.27
C GLY A 24 2.61 -10.18 6.94
N MET A 25 2.13 -9.11 6.28
CA MET A 25 1.49 -9.23 4.97
C MET A 25 2.51 -9.54 3.86
N LEU A 26 3.67 -8.90 3.87
CA LEU A 26 4.77 -9.20 2.94
C LEU A 26 5.23 -10.67 3.06
N ILE A 27 5.37 -11.17 4.29
CA ILE A 27 5.69 -12.58 4.56
C ILE A 27 4.58 -13.52 4.08
N SER A 28 3.32 -13.09 4.16
CA SER A 28 2.20 -13.87 3.65
C SER A 28 2.23 -14.00 2.13
N CYS A 29 2.65 -12.95 1.40
CA CYS A 29 2.89 -13.03 -0.05
C CYS A 29 4.05 -13.96 -0.39
N LEU A 30 5.16 -13.88 0.34
CA LEU A 30 6.29 -14.81 0.20
C LEU A 30 5.84 -16.27 0.36
N ALA A 31 5.00 -16.54 1.37
CA ALA A 31 4.45 -17.86 1.61
C ALA A 31 3.48 -18.32 0.50
N GLU A 32 2.76 -17.39 -0.12
CA GLU A 32 1.87 -17.66 -1.26
C GLU A 32 2.66 -18.08 -2.51
N VAL A 33 3.68 -17.30 -2.88
CA VAL A 33 4.59 -17.61 -3.98
C VAL A 33 5.17 -19.01 -3.80
N LYS A 34 5.66 -19.32 -2.59
CA LYS A 34 6.21 -20.63 -2.25
C LYS A 34 5.17 -21.75 -2.37
N ARG A 35 3.93 -21.53 -1.92
CA ARG A 35 2.85 -22.52 -2.00
C ARG A 35 2.51 -22.86 -3.44
N ASN A 36 2.60 -21.87 -4.33
CA ASN A 36 2.34 -22.02 -5.76
C ASN A 36 3.57 -22.53 -6.55
N GLY A 37 4.65 -22.92 -5.85
CA GLY A 37 5.86 -23.48 -6.46
C GLY A 37 6.82 -22.46 -7.07
N GLY A 38 6.62 -21.16 -6.82
CA GLY A 38 7.49 -20.09 -7.31
C GLY A 38 8.81 -19.95 -6.53
N ASP A 39 9.84 -19.43 -7.18
CA ASP A 39 11.13 -19.13 -6.55
C ASP A 39 11.07 -17.81 -5.77
N THR A 40 11.03 -17.91 -4.44
CA THR A 40 10.94 -16.77 -3.53
C THR A 40 12.19 -15.90 -3.49
N ARG A 41 13.32 -16.30 -4.10
CA ARG A 41 14.54 -15.47 -4.14
C ARG A 41 14.47 -14.38 -5.21
N THR A 42 13.49 -14.50 -6.11
CA THR A 42 13.30 -13.58 -7.24
C THR A 42 12.30 -12.47 -6.94
N ILE A 43 11.64 -12.50 -5.78
CA ILE A 43 10.70 -11.45 -5.39
C ILE A 43 11.42 -10.33 -4.65
N GLY A 44 11.01 -9.09 -4.90
CA GLY A 44 11.46 -7.94 -4.14
C GLY A 44 10.38 -7.51 -3.14
N LEU A 45 10.71 -7.44 -1.85
CA LEU A 45 9.78 -7.02 -0.80
C LEU A 45 10.07 -5.61 -0.31
N TYR A 46 9.09 -4.73 -0.41
CA TYR A 46 9.22 -3.31 -0.10
C TYR A 46 8.19 -2.89 0.94
N GLY A 47 8.56 -1.95 1.79
CA GLY A 47 7.62 -1.44 2.77
C GLY A 47 8.03 -0.15 3.43
N GLN A 48 7.05 0.52 4.00
CA GLN A 48 7.25 1.70 4.82
C GLN A 48 6.46 1.58 6.11
N GLU A 49 7.08 1.95 7.23
CA GLU A 49 6.46 1.91 8.54
C GLU A 49 6.76 3.19 9.32
N LEU A 50 5.74 3.75 9.96
CA LEU A 50 5.85 5.00 10.71
C LEU A 50 6.78 4.86 11.92
N ILE A 51 6.70 3.74 12.64
CA ILE A 51 7.41 3.52 13.89
C ILE A 51 8.74 2.81 13.62
N ASN A 52 9.85 3.50 13.89
CA ASN A 52 11.21 3.01 13.66
C ASN A 52 11.50 1.61 14.24
N ILE A 53 11.03 1.33 15.46
CA ILE A 53 11.21 0.04 16.13
C ILE A 53 10.42 -1.05 15.39
N THR A 54 9.18 -0.75 14.99
CA THR A 54 8.33 -1.68 14.24
C THR A 54 8.93 -1.98 12.86
N ALA A 55 9.48 -0.97 12.18
CA ALA A 55 10.21 -1.15 10.92
C ALA A 55 11.45 -2.05 11.09
N ALA A 56 12.16 -1.93 12.22
CA ALA A 56 13.28 -2.82 12.54
C ALA A 56 12.83 -4.27 12.76
N ILE A 57 11.69 -4.47 13.43
CA ILE A 57 11.06 -5.80 13.58
C ILE A 57 10.67 -6.37 12.21
N ALA A 58 10.12 -5.55 11.30
CA ALA A 58 9.81 -6.00 9.95
C ALA A 58 11.05 -6.48 9.19
N ARG A 59 12.15 -5.72 9.22
CA ARG A 59 13.43 -6.15 8.62
C ARG A 59 13.92 -7.47 9.22
N MET A 60 13.88 -7.60 10.55
CA MET A 60 14.27 -8.83 11.22
C MET A 60 13.39 -10.02 10.81
N ASN A 61 12.07 -9.82 10.74
CA ASN A 61 11.14 -10.86 10.32
C ASN A 61 11.42 -11.32 8.89
N LEU A 62 11.69 -10.40 7.95
CA LEU A 62 12.04 -10.75 6.57
C LEU A 62 13.32 -11.59 6.50
N VAL A 63 14.36 -11.20 7.25
CA VAL A 63 15.61 -11.95 7.35
C VAL A 63 15.37 -13.36 7.91
N LEU A 64 14.59 -13.48 8.99
CA LEU A 64 14.27 -14.78 9.61
C LEU A 64 13.47 -15.70 8.67
N HIS A 65 12.74 -15.14 7.70
CA HIS A 65 12.03 -15.90 6.67
C HIS A 65 12.86 -16.13 5.40
N GLY A 66 14.16 -15.80 5.42
CA GLY A 66 15.10 -16.10 4.34
C GLY A 66 15.00 -15.16 3.14
N VAL A 67 14.44 -13.95 3.33
CA VAL A 67 14.37 -12.93 2.28
C VAL A 67 15.70 -12.18 2.24
N SER A 68 16.37 -12.23 1.09
CA SER A 68 17.65 -11.53 0.87
C SER A 68 17.51 -10.17 0.22
N ASP A 69 16.46 -9.95 -0.58
CA ASP A 69 16.21 -8.70 -1.30
C ASP A 69 14.95 -8.02 -0.74
N PHE A 70 15.16 -7.00 0.09
CA PHE A 70 14.09 -6.19 0.65
C PHE A 70 14.52 -4.76 0.92
N ASP A 71 13.57 -3.83 0.89
CA ASP A 71 13.75 -2.45 1.33
C ASP A 71 12.59 -2.00 2.23
N ILE A 72 12.86 -1.96 3.55
CA ILE A 72 11.91 -1.47 4.55
C ILE A 72 12.39 -0.14 5.10
N ARG A 73 11.67 0.91 4.75
CA ARG A 73 11.92 2.29 5.18
C ARG A 73 11.12 2.63 6.43
N SER A 74 11.68 3.52 7.24
CA SER A 74 10.95 4.12 8.35
C SER A 74 10.51 5.53 7.98
N GLY A 75 9.27 5.90 8.32
CA GLY A 75 8.76 7.26 8.09
C GLY A 75 7.26 7.30 7.80
N ASN A 76 6.69 8.50 7.81
CA ASN A 76 5.27 8.71 7.53
C ASN A 76 5.00 8.70 6.02
N THR A 77 4.34 7.66 5.51
CA THR A 77 4.03 7.47 4.09
C THR A 77 3.28 8.64 3.44
N LEU A 78 2.34 9.27 4.16
CA LEU A 78 1.58 10.38 3.60
C LEU A 78 2.39 11.68 3.54
N HIS A 79 3.29 11.89 4.50
CA HIS A 79 4.11 13.10 4.57
C HIS A 79 5.36 12.99 3.68
N GLU A 80 6.08 11.88 3.77
CA GLU A 80 7.36 11.64 3.13
C GLU A 80 7.37 10.19 2.63
N PRO A 81 6.83 9.92 1.42
CA PRO A 81 6.92 8.59 0.83
C PRO A 81 8.40 8.28 0.54
N ALA A 82 8.89 7.17 1.09
CA ALA A 82 10.31 6.85 1.07
C ALA A 82 10.75 6.00 -0.14
N LEU A 83 9.78 5.38 -0.83
CA LEU A 83 10.00 4.52 -1.99
C LEU A 83 9.70 5.33 -3.25
N VAL A 84 10.72 5.99 -3.77
CA VAL A 84 10.63 6.95 -4.88
C VAL A 84 11.74 6.71 -5.90
N GLU A 85 11.47 7.04 -7.16
CA GLU A 85 12.41 6.99 -8.27
C GLU A 85 12.46 8.36 -8.95
N GLY A 86 13.48 9.15 -8.59
CA GLY A 86 13.59 10.54 -9.04
C GLY A 86 12.46 11.42 -8.48
N ASP A 87 11.62 11.95 -9.37
CA ASP A 87 10.49 12.83 -9.06
C ASP A 87 9.15 12.09 -8.97
N ARG A 88 9.17 10.75 -8.94
CA ARG A 88 7.97 9.90 -8.93
C ARG A 88 8.00 8.88 -7.81
N LEU A 89 6.82 8.41 -7.40
CA LEU A 89 6.74 7.22 -6.56
C LEU A 89 7.25 6.02 -7.34
N LYS A 90 7.96 5.12 -6.65
CA LYS A 90 8.26 3.81 -7.21
C LYS A 90 6.95 3.03 -7.36
N THR A 91 6.78 2.34 -8.49
CA THR A 91 5.63 1.48 -8.74
C THR A 91 5.97 0.01 -8.54
N PHE A 92 4.96 -0.79 -8.21
CA PHE A 92 5.11 -2.19 -7.84
C PHE A 92 4.02 -3.05 -8.51
N ASP A 93 4.34 -4.31 -8.79
CA ASP A 93 3.41 -5.27 -9.40
C ASP A 93 2.26 -5.63 -8.46
N VAL A 94 2.56 -5.73 -7.16
CA VAL A 94 1.59 -6.07 -6.13
C VAL A 94 1.68 -5.08 -4.99
N VAL A 95 0.58 -4.43 -4.65
CA VAL A 95 0.50 -3.58 -3.46
C VAL A 95 -0.56 -4.13 -2.51
N LEU A 96 -0.19 -4.37 -1.26
CA LEU A 96 -1.12 -4.79 -0.23
C LEU A 96 -0.94 -3.97 1.04
N ALA A 97 -2.05 -3.53 1.63
CA ALA A 97 -1.98 -2.68 2.79
C ALA A 97 -3.14 -2.92 3.76
N ASN A 98 -2.83 -2.75 5.04
CA ASN A 98 -3.80 -2.56 6.11
C ASN A 98 -3.50 -1.22 6.79
N PRO A 99 -3.88 -0.09 6.17
CA PRO A 99 -3.52 1.22 6.70
C PRO A 99 -4.19 1.49 8.05
N PRO A 100 -3.60 2.33 8.91
CA PRO A 100 -4.26 2.81 10.11
C PRO A 100 -5.55 3.57 9.77
N TYR A 101 -6.66 3.17 10.40
CA TYR A 101 -7.99 3.66 10.05
C TYR A 101 -8.31 5.04 10.63
N SER A 102 -8.95 5.88 9.82
CA SER A 102 -9.60 7.12 10.24
C SER A 102 -8.69 8.02 11.10
N ILE A 103 -7.45 8.18 10.64
CA ILE A 103 -6.48 9.07 11.29
C ILE A 103 -7.02 10.49 11.31
N LYS A 104 -7.18 11.02 12.53
CA LYS A 104 -7.72 12.37 12.73
C LYS A 104 -6.70 13.46 12.45
N LYS A 105 -5.46 13.23 12.86
CA LYS A 105 -4.34 14.17 12.78
C LYS A 105 -3.43 13.77 11.62
N TRP A 106 -3.59 14.45 10.50
CA TRP A 106 -2.75 14.33 9.31
C TRP A 106 -2.70 15.70 8.61
N ASN A 107 -1.65 15.94 7.81
CA ASN A 107 -1.44 17.22 7.15
C ASN A 107 -2.25 17.30 5.84
N ARG A 108 -3.54 17.64 5.98
CA ARG A 108 -4.45 17.81 4.83
C ARG A 108 -4.04 18.95 3.91
N GLU A 109 -3.47 20.02 4.46
CA GLU A 109 -3.03 21.18 3.68
C GLU A 109 -1.91 20.80 2.72
N ALA A 110 -0.87 20.12 3.22
CA ALA A 110 0.21 19.61 2.37
C ALA A 110 -0.29 18.65 1.28
N TRP A 111 -1.32 17.84 1.58
CA TRP A 111 -1.91 16.92 0.60
C TRP A 111 -2.64 17.62 -0.55
N GLN A 112 -3.17 18.83 -0.34
CA GLN A 112 -3.84 19.58 -1.41
C GLN A 112 -2.88 19.99 -2.53
N SER A 113 -1.61 20.16 -2.21
CA SER A 113 -0.54 20.48 -3.15
C SER A 113 0.53 19.39 -3.16
N ASP A 114 0.09 18.12 -3.08
CA ASP A 114 1.00 16.98 -2.99
C ASP A 114 1.93 16.91 -4.22
N PRO A 115 3.27 16.99 -4.04
CA PRO A 115 4.20 17.04 -5.17
C PRO A 115 4.26 15.73 -5.94
N TRP A 116 3.79 14.63 -5.34
CA TRP A 116 3.76 13.29 -5.95
C TRP A 116 2.49 13.04 -6.77
N GLY A 117 1.57 14.01 -6.85
CA GLY A 117 0.33 13.91 -7.60
C GLY A 117 -0.64 12.87 -7.04
N ARG A 118 -0.56 12.55 -5.74
CA ARG A 118 -1.40 11.54 -5.08
C ARG A 118 -2.81 12.03 -4.77
N ASN A 119 -3.15 13.29 -4.99
CA ASN A 119 -4.47 13.86 -4.71
C ASN A 119 -5.40 13.87 -5.94
N PHE A 120 -5.23 12.95 -6.89
CA PHE A 120 -5.92 12.93 -8.18
C PHE A 120 -7.44 12.64 -8.12
N LEU A 121 -7.92 11.94 -7.08
CA LEU A 121 -9.36 11.80 -6.82
C LEU A 121 -9.91 13.01 -6.04
N GLY A 122 -9.05 13.70 -5.32
CA GLY A 122 -9.36 14.85 -4.47
C GLY A 122 -8.67 14.77 -3.12
N THR A 123 -8.94 15.77 -2.28
CA THR A 123 -8.38 15.84 -0.93
C THR A 123 -9.39 15.32 0.10
N PRO A 124 -9.06 14.23 0.83
CA PRO A 124 -9.94 13.69 1.87
C PRO A 124 -10.29 14.71 2.97
N PRO A 125 -11.42 14.54 3.68
CA PRO A 125 -11.80 15.47 4.74
C PRO A 125 -10.83 15.43 5.92
N GLN A 126 -10.69 16.55 6.65
CA GLN A 126 -9.96 16.55 7.91
C GLN A 126 -10.61 15.53 8.85
N GLY A 127 -9.81 14.75 9.56
CA GLY A 127 -10.32 13.71 10.44
C GLY A 127 -10.29 12.29 9.85
N ARG A 128 -10.10 12.15 8.53
CA ARG A 128 -10.09 10.87 7.81
C ARG A 128 -9.03 10.85 6.71
N ALA A 129 -7.95 10.10 6.92
CA ALA A 129 -6.87 9.95 5.94
C ALA A 129 -7.04 8.70 5.04
N ASP A 130 -8.17 7.99 5.13
CA ASP A 130 -8.37 6.69 4.48
C ASP A 130 -8.16 6.80 2.95
N TYR A 131 -8.80 7.78 2.29
CA TYR A 131 -8.60 8.05 0.85
C TYR A 131 -7.22 8.63 0.50
N ALA A 132 -6.44 9.14 1.46
CA ALA A 132 -5.06 9.55 1.20
C ALA A 132 -4.17 8.32 1.05
N PHE A 133 -4.32 7.33 1.93
CA PHE A 133 -3.66 6.03 1.78
C PHE A 133 -4.13 5.29 0.53
N PHE A 134 -5.44 5.31 0.24
CA PHE A 134 -5.98 4.70 -0.97
C PHE A 134 -5.27 5.26 -2.22
N GLN A 135 -5.22 6.58 -2.36
CA GLN A 135 -4.59 7.19 -3.53
C GLN A 135 -3.07 6.99 -3.56
N HIS A 136 -2.39 6.97 -2.41
CA HIS A 136 -0.97 6.61 -2.34
C HIS A 136 -0.72 5.20 -2.86
N ILE A 137 -1.56 4.24 -2.47
CA ILE A 137 -1.49 2.85 -2.93
C ILE A 137 -1.69 2.79 -4.44
N LEU A 138 -2.75 3.41 -4.97
CA LEU A 138 -2.99 3.43 -6.42
C LEU A 138 -1.84 4.05 -7.21
N LYS A 139 -1.22 5.12 -6.69
CA LYS A 139 -0.04 5.72 -7.32
C LYS A 139 1.25 4.92 -7.20
N SER A 140 1.30 3.98 -6.25
CA SER A 140 2.42 3.06 -6.06
C SER A 140 2.20 1.72 -6.78
N THR A 141 1.02 1.49 -7.36
CA THR A 141 0.74 0.29 -8.16
C THR A 141 1.17 0.54 -9.61
N ASP A 142 1.79 -0.46 -10.25
CA ASP A 142 2.10 -0.38 -11.67
C ASP A 142 0.81 -0.12 -12.49
N PRO A 143 0.76 0.91 -13.33
CA PRO A 143 -0.48 1.33 -13.98
C PRO A 143 -0.92 0.41 -15.12
N GLN A 144 -0.08 -0.51 -15.59
CA GLN A 144 -0.39 -1.40 -16.72
C GLN A 144 -0.69 -2.82 -16.25
N THR A 145 0.11 -3.35 -15.32
CA THR A 145 0.03 -4.75 -14.90
C THR A 145 -0.15 -4.93 -13.40
N GLY A 146 -0.11 -3.84 -12.65
CA GLY A 146 -0.15 -3.88 -11.20
C GLY A 146 -1.55 -4.17 -10.66
N ARG A 147 -1.59 -4.76 -9.46
CA ARG A 147 -2.84 -5.04 -8.74
C ARG A 147 -2.65 -4.77 -7.25
N CYS A 148 -3.73 -4.36 -6.59
CA CYS A 148 -3.68 -4.08 -5.16
C CYS A 148 -4.89 -4.59 -4.38
N ALA A 149 -4.66 -4.95 -3.12
CA ALA A 149 -5.72 -5.22 -2.16
C ALA A 149 -5.51 -4.36 -0.92
N ILE A 150 -6.57 -3.69 -0.48
CA ILE A 150 -6.50 -2.75 0.64
C ILE A 150 -7.59 -3.10 1.65
N LEU A 151 -7.20 -3.21 2.92
CA LEU A 151 -8.16 -3.39 4.01
C LEU A 151 -8.56 -2.02 4.57
N PHE A 152 -9.86 -1.72 4.53
CA PHE A 152 -10.42 -0.47 5.05
C PHE A 152 -11.69 -0.73 5.88
N PRO A 153 -12.06 0.20 6.79
CA PRO A 153 -13.33 0.10 7.52
C PRO A 153 -14.51 0.37 6.58
N HIS A 154 -15.67 -0.26 6.83
CA HIS A 154 -16.89 -0.13 6.00
C HIS A 154 -17.30 1.32 5.68
N GLY A 155 -16.97 2.27 6.55
CA GLY A 155 -17.29 3.69 6.35
C GLY A 155 -16.82 4.26 5.02
N VAL A 156 -15.70 3.78 4.46
CA VAL A 156 -15.16 4.29 3.17
C VAL A 156 -16.12 4.10 1.99
N LEU A 157 -17.10 3.20 2.10
CA LEU A 157 -18.09 2.91 1.07
C LEU A 157 -19.29 3.87 1.10
N PHE A 158 -19.60 4.48 2.26
CA PHE A 158 -20.90 5.14 2.48
C PHE A 158 -20.81 6.59 2.95
N ARG A 159 -19.63 7.10 3.34
CA ARG A 159 -19.49 8.48 3.82
C ARG A 159 -19.81 9.49 2.71
N ASN A 160 -20.63 10.48 3.04
CA ASN A 160 -21.07 11.50 2.08
C ASN A 160 -19.94 12.45 1.68
N GLU A 161 -19.06 12.80 2.61
CA GLU A 161 -17.95 13.72 2.38
C GLU A 161 -16.89 13.18 1.41
N GLU A 162 -16.93 11.87 1.14
CA GLU A 162 -16.01 11.15 0.25
C GLU A 162 -16.73 10.67 -1.03
N ALA A 163 -17.99 11.08 -1.24
CA ALA A 163 -18.81 10.62 -2.36
C ALA A 163 -18.23 11.00 -3.73
N GLU A 164 -17.72 12.24 -3.86
CA GLU A 164 -17.10 12.68 -5.12
C GLU A 164 -15.84 11.87 -5.45
N MET A 165 -15.00 11.59 -4.45
CA MET A 165 -13.80 10.75 -4.64
C MET A 165 -14.18 9.31 -5.02
N ARG A 166 -15.24 8.76 -4.43
CA ARG A 166 -15.78 7.44 -4.83
C ARG A 166 -16.26 7.44 -6.27
N THR A 167 -17.04 8.45 -6.67
CA THR A 167 -17.52 8.55 -8.05
C THR A 167 -16.36 8.57 -9.02
N LYS A 168 -15.35 9.41 -8.78
CA LYS A 168 -14.13 9.47 -9.61
C LYS A 168 -13.37 8.15 -9.65
N LEU A 169 -13.28 7.43 -8.53
CA LEU A 169 -12.61 6.12 -8.47
C LEU A 169 -13.30 5.10 -9.39
N VAL A 170 -14.62 5.05 -9.36
CA VAL A 170 -15.43 4.13 -10.18
C VAL A 170 -15.41 4.55 -11.65
N GLU A 171 -15.57 5.84 -11.94
CA GLU A 171 -15.53 6.37 -13.31
C GLU A 171 -14.16 6.19 -13.98
N ALA A 172 -13.08 6.19 -13.19
CA ALA A 172 -11.72 5.92 -13.65
C ALA A 172 -11.42 4.43 -13.87
N ASP A 173 -12.39 3.54 -13.59
CA ASP A 173 -12.25 2.07 -13.73
C ASP A 173 -11.08 1.49 -12.91
N LEU A 174 -10.85 2.05 -11.71
CA LEU A 174 -9.75 1.66 -10.81
C LEU A 174 -10.18 0.67 -9.71
N LEU A 175 -11.44 0.25 -9.71
CA LEU A 175 -12.02 -0.63 -8.68
C LEU A 175 -12.62 -1.88 -9.34
N GLU A 176 -12.03 -3.03 -9.06
CA GLU A 176 -12.51 -4.32 -9.58
C GLU A 176 -13.55 -4.99 -8.66
N CYS A 177 -13.31 -4.99 -7.35
CA CYS A 177 -14.15 -5.72 -6.39
C CYS A 177 -14.13 -5.09 -5.00
N VAL A 178 -15.22 -5.28 -4.25
CA VAL A 178 -15.33 -4.99 -2.81
C VAL A 178 -15.81 -6.26 -2.11
N LEU A 179 -15.08 -6.70 -1.09
CA LEU A 179 -15.47 -7.81 -0.23
C LEU A 179 -15.90 -7.28 1.15
N GLY A 180 -17.07 -7.70 1.63
CA GLY A 180 -17.67 -7.29 2.90
C GLY A 180 -18.22 -8.45 3.69
#